data_AF-A0A8T0QCR3-F1
#
_entry.id   AF-A0A8T0QCR3-F1
#
_cell.length_a   1.000
_cell.length_b   1.000
_cell.length_c   1.000
_cell.angle_alpha   90.00
_cell.angle_beta   90.00
_cell.angle_gamma   90.00
#
_symmetry.space_group_name_H-M   'P 1'
#
loop_
_entity.id
_entity.type
_entity.pdbx_description
1 polymer ?
#
loop_
_entity_poly.entity_id
_entity_poly.type
_entity_poly.pdbx_seq_one_letter_code
_entity_poly.pdbx_strand_id
1 'polypeptide(L)'
;MLGEGPWKEGEDADDMWLKMATCVRKVVSEVFGVSRGGKQGGKDTWWWNDDVQRAIKEKKECFKCLHLDKSTANIEGYKLAKRAAKRAVSVAKGKAYDDLYQ
;
A
#
# COMPACT_ATOMS: atom_id res chain seq x y z
N MET A 1 18.41 23.39 -47.83
CA MET A 1 19.35 23.25 -46.70
C MET A 1 18.74 23.96 -45.51
N LEU A 2 18.15 23.21 -44.57
CA LEU A 2 17.66 23.76 -43.32
C LEU A 2 18.88 23.88 -42.39
N GLY A 3 19.39 25.09 -42.24
CA GLY A 3 20.50 25.38 -41.34
C GLY A 3 20.04 25.23 -39.89
N GLU A 4 20.56 24.23 -39.20
CA GLU A 4 20.41 24.09 -37.76
C GLU A 4 21.20 25.21 -37.09
N GLY A 5 20.49 26.09 -36.39
CA GLY A 5 21.10 27.19 -35.65
C GLY A 5 21.90 26.68 -34.44
N PRO A 6 22.80 27.51 -33.87
CA PRO A 6 23.64 27.10 -32.75
C PRO A 6 22.79 26.80 -31.52
N TRP A 7 23.00 25.62 -30.94
CA TRP A 7 22.38 25.21 -29.68
C TRP A 7 22.67 26.26 -28.59
N LYS A 8 21.61 26.78 -27.96
CA LYS A 8 21.75 27.70 -26.83
C LYS A 8 22.34 26.92 -25.65
N GLU A 9 23.59 27.21 -25.35
CA GLU A 9 24.29 26.81 -24.14
C GLU A 9 23.54 27.43 -22.94
N GLY A 10 22.76 26.62 -22.21
CA GLY A 10 21.96 27.14 -21.10
C GLY A 10 20.90 26.22 -20.49
N GLU A 11 20.57 25.07 -21.10
CA GLU A 11 19.71 24.07 -20.48
C GLU A 11 20.53 22.82 -20.16
N ASP A 12 20.91 22.69 -18.89
CA ASP A 12 21.55 21.50 -18.35
C ASP A 12 20.70 20.25 -18.66
N ALA A 13 21.33 19.09 -18.80
CA ALA A 13 20.64 17.84 -19.15
C ALA A 13 19.46 17.55 -18.20
N ASP A 14 19.62 17.92 -16.93
CA ASP A 14 18.58 17.80 -15.90
C ASP A 14 17.33 18.64 -16.22
N ASP A 15 17.48 19.84 -16.80
CA ASP A 15 16.37 20.70 -17.18
C ASP A 15 15.58 20.12 -18.36
N MET A 16 16.28 19.54 -19.34
CA MET A 16 15.65 18.85 -20.46
C MET A 16 14.87 17.62 -19.98
N TRP A 17 15.46 16.81 -19.09
CA TRP A 17 14.79 15.66 -18.49
C TRP A 17 13.57 16.07 -17.67
N LEU A 18 13.66 17.16 -16.90
CA LEU A 18 12.57 17.68 -16.09
C LEU A 18 11.39 18.14 -16.97
N LYS A 19 11.67 18.84 -18.07
CA LYS A 19 10.66 19.26 -19.05
C LYS A 19 9.95 18.06 -19.67
N MET A 20 10.70 17.05 -20.09
CA MET A 20 10.13 15.85 -20.69
C MET A 20 9.27 15.06 -19.69
N ALA A 21 9.77 14.84 -18.47
CA ALA A 21 9.02 14.18 -17.41
C ALA A 21 7.74 14.94 -17.03
N THR A 22 7.77 16.27 -17.10
CA THR A 22 6.61 17.12 -16.82
C THR A 22 5.57 17.04 -17.94
N CYS A 23 6.00 17.04 -19.21
CA CYS A 23 5.13 16.86 -20.36
C CYS A 23 4.39 15.50 -20.30
N VAL A 24 5.13 14.41 -20.06
CA VAL A 24 4.56 13.07 -19.94
C VAL A 24 3.55 12.99 -18.80
N ARG A 25 3.91 13.48 -17.60
CA ARG A 25 3.00 13.48 -16.44
C ARG A 25 1.73 14.29 -16.69
N LYS A 26 1.82 15.41 -17.41
CA LYS A 26 0.67 16.24 -17.76
C LYS A 26 -0.30 15.49 -18.68
N VAL A 27 0.21 14.89 -19.76
CA VAL A 27 -0.61 14.08 -20.68
C VAL A 27 -1.26 12.91 -19.95
N VAL A 28 -0.49 12.19 -19.12
CA VAL A 28 -1.01 11.08 -18.32
C VAL A 28 -2.11 11.57 -17.37
N SER A 29 -1.91 12.71 -16.70
CA SER A 29 -2.90 13.28 -15.79
C SER A 29 -4.17 13.76 -16.50
N GLU A 30 -4.07 14.26 -17.72
CA GLU A 30 -5.24 14.70 -18.51
C GLU A 30 -6.04 13.51 -19.03
N VAL A 31 -5.36 12.46 -19.52
CA VAL A 31 -6.01 11.27 -20.10
C VAL A 31 -6.56 10.34 -19.02
N PHE A 32 -5.76 10.06 -17.97
CA PHE A 32 -6.11 9.08 -16.94
C PHE A 32 -6.64 9.69 -15.65
N GLY A 33 -6.61 11.02 -15.53
CA GLY A 33 -6.89 11.71 -14.27
C GLY A 33 -5.78 11.55 -13.23
N VAL A 34 -5.90 12.28 -12.12
CA VAL A 34 -5.00 12.12 -10.97
C VAL A 34 -5.66 11.19 -9.96
N SER A 35 -5.01 10.06 -9.66
CA SER A 35 -5.42 9.27 -8.50
C SER A 35 -5.09 10.05 -7.23
N ARG A 36 -6.10 10.44 -6.45
CA ARG A 36 -5.88 10.80 -5.05
C ARG A 36 -5.45 9.51 -4.38
N GLY A 37 -4.15 9.36 -4.14
CA GLY A 37 -3.59 8.21 -3.45
C GLY A 37 -4.49 7.82 -2.28
N GLY A 38 -4.77 6.53 -2.13
CA GLY A 38 -5.81 6.05 -1.25
C GLY A 38 -5.63 6.62 0.15
N LYS A 39 -6.45 7.62 0.52
CA LYS A 39 -6.63 7.95 1.92
C LYS A 39 -7.16 6.66 2.52
N GLN A 40 -6.32 5.99 3.31
CA GLN A 40 -6.81 5.07 4.31
C GLN A 40 -7.67 5.94 5.23
N GLY A 41 -8.95 6.09 4.88
CA GLY A 41 -9.94 6.71 5.76
C GLY A 41 -9.72 6.10 7.12
N GLY A 42 -9.58 6.97 8.13
CA GLY A 42 -9.09 6.60 9.46
C GLY A 42 -9.68 5.26 9.83
N LYS A 43 -8.87 4.20 9.76
CA LYS A 43 -9.35 2.87 10.11
C LYS A 43 -9.88 3.03 11.52
N ASP A 44 -11.13 2.65 11.75
CA ASP A 44 -11.65 2.55 13.11
C ASP A 44 -10.70 1.60 13.86
N THR A 45 -9.72 2.18 14.55
CA THR A 45 -8.70 1.48 15.33
C THR A 45 -9.05 1.51 16.81
N TRP A 46 -10.15 2.16 17.19
CA TRP A 46 -10.60 2.26 18.57
C TRP A 46 -10.97 0.89 19.16
N TRP A 47 -11.36 -0.09 18.33
CA TRP A 47 -11.60 -1.49 18.74
C TRP A 47 -10.35 -2.40 18.62
N TRP A 48 -9.17 -1.87 18.26
CA TRP A 48 -7.94 -2.67 18.23
C TRP A 48 -7.46 -2.96 19.64
N ASN A 49 -7.57 -4.22 20.05
CA ASN A 49 -7.01 -4.71 21.30
C ASN A 49 -5.71 -5.51 21.05
N ASP A 50 -5.02 -5.86 22.15
CA ASP A 50 -3.75 -6.58 22.12
C ASP A 50 -3.85 -7.92 21.37
N ASP A 51 -4.98 -8.59 21.47
CA ASP A 51 -5.22 -9.87 20.78
C ASP A 51 -5.25 -9.70 19.26
N VAL A 52 -5.91 -8.64 18.77
CA VAL A 52 -5.92 -8.29 17.34
C VAL A 52 -4.51 -7.96 16.87
N GLN A 53 -3.76 -7.16 17.64
CA GLN A 53 -2.40 -6.79 17.28
C GLN A 53 -1.47 -8.00 17.23
N ARG A 54 -1.53 -8.88 18.24
CA ARG A 54 -0.75 -10.13 18.31
C ARG A 54 -1.06 -11.03 17.12
N ALA A 55 -2.34 -11.27 16.82
CA ALA A 55 -2.73 -12.13 15.71
C ALA A 55 -2.36 -11.55 14.34
N ILE A 56 -2.42 -10.23 14.16
CA ILE A 56 -1.94 -9.56 12.94
C ILE A 56 -0.42 -9.67 12.81
N LYS A 57 0.33 -9.49 13.90
CA LYS A 57 1.79 -9.65 13.91
C LYS A 57 2.18 -11.07 13.52
N GLU A 58 1.57 -12.08 14.14
CA GLU A 58 1.80 -13.49 13.82
C GLU A 58 1.47 -13.81 12.35
N LYS A 59 0.33 -13.33 11.84
CA LYS A 59 -0.01 -13.45 10.42
C LYS A 59 1.05 -12.83 9.50
N LYS A 60 1.62 -11.68 9.88
CA LYS A 60 2.68 -11.02 9.11
C LYS A 60 3.97 -11.83 9.12
N GLU A 61 4.38 -12.37 10.27
CA GLU A 61 5.56 -13.23 10.35
C GLU A 61 5.39 -14.51 9.51
N CYS A 62 4.24 -15.19 9.59
CA CYS A 62 3.97 -16.34 8.73
C CYS A 62 3.96 -15.98 7.23
N PHE A 63 3.51 -14.76 6.88
CA PHE A 63 3.57 -14.29 5.50
C PHE A 63 5.01 -14.08 5.02
N LYS A 64 5.91 -13.58 5.87
CA LYS A 64 7.34 -13.48 5.54
C LYS A 64 7.93 -14.86 5.29
N CYS A 65 7.66 -15.83 6.17
CA CYS A 65 8.12 -17.21 5.98
C CYS A 65 7.58 -17.80 4.67
N LEU A 66 6.28 -17.63 4.38
CA LEU A 66 5.67 -18.05 3.12
C LEU A 66 6.29 -17.39 1.89
N HIS A 67 6.70 -16.14 2.00
CA HIS A 67 7.32 -15.40 0.89
C HIS A 67 8.73 -15.91 0.59
N LEU A 68 9.50 -16.25 1.63
CA LEU A 68 10.84 -16.80 1.52
C LEU A 68 10.83 -18.26 1.04
N ASP A 69 9.94 -19.07 1.64
CA ASP A 69 9.82 -20.50 1.36
C ASP A 69 8.33 -20.86 1.23
N LYS A 70 7.96 -21.35 0.04
CA LYS A 70 6.59 -21.75 -0.30
C LYS A 70 6.29 -23.21 0.05
N SER A 71 7.00 -23.78 1.02
CA SER A 71 6.72 -25.10 1.57
C SER A 71 5.27 -25.24 2.04
N THR A 72 4.76 -26.47 2.03
CA THR A 72 3.42 -26.81 2.49
C THR A 72 3.20 -26.37 3.94
N ALA A 73 4.21 -26.54 4.80
CA ALA A 73 4.19 -26.09 6.19
C ALA A 73 3.97 -24.57 6.31
N ASN A 74 4.70 -23.76 5.54
CA ASN A 74 4.54 -22.30 5.57
C ASN A 74 3.19 -21.85 5.00
N ILE A 75 2.69 -22.54 3.96
CA ILE A 75 1.34 -22.30 3.42
C ILE A 75 0.27 -22.57 4.48
N GLU A 76 0.36 -23.70 5.18
CA GLU A 76 -0.59 -24.09 6.22
C GLU A 76 -0.50 -23.17 7.45
N GLY A 77 0.71 -22.86 7.91
CA GLY A 77 0.95 -21.92 9.00
C GLY A 77 0.36 -20.54 8.71
N TYR A 78 0.60 -20.00 7.52
CA TYR A 78 -0.02 -18.74 7.10
C TYR A 78 -1.55 -18.82 7.02
N LYS A 79 -2.12 -19.91 6.50
CA LYS A 79 -3.59 -20.09 6.46
C LYS A 79 -4.18 -20.09 7.87
N LEU A 80 -3.53 -20.76 8.83
CA LEU A 80 -3.96 -20.80 10.22
C LEU A 80 -3.88 -19.42 10.87
N ALA A 81 -2.74 -18.74 10.78
CA ALA A 81 -2.54 -17.40 11.32
C ALA A 81 -3.51 -16.38 10.68
N LYS A 82 -3.79 -16.50 9.38
CA LYS A 82 -4.78 -15.68 8.68
C LYS A 82 -6.19 -15.89 9.23
N ARG A 83 -6.60 -17.13 9.49
CA ARG A 83 -7.89 -17.44 10.12
C ARG A 83 -7.97 -16.92 11.55
N ALA A 84 -6.89 -17.08 12.33
CA ALA A 84 -6.81 -16.56 13.70
C ALA A 84 -6.95 -15.03 13.75
N ALA A 85 -6.21 -14.30 12.91
CA ALA A 85 -6.35 -12.85 12.80
C ALA A 85 -7.76 -12.41 12.42
N LYS A 86 -8.42 -13.11 11.48
CA LYS A 86 -9.81 -12.81 11.11
C LYS A 86 -10.77 -13.01 12.29
N ARG A 87 -10.60 -14.08 13.07
CA ARG A 87 -11.40 -14.33 14.28
C ARG A 87 -11.18 -13.27 15.34
N ALA A 88 -9.91 -12.95 15.66
CA ALA A 88 -9.59 -11.91 16.65
C ALA A 88 -10.23 -10.56 16.29
N VAL A 89 -10.15 -10.16 15.02
CA VAL A 89 -10.82 -8.94 14.53
C VAL A 89 -12.34 -9.02 14.67
N SER A 90 -12.95 -10.15 14.33
CA SER A 90 -14.41 -10.33 14.46
C SER A 90 -14.87 -10.23 15.91
N VAL A 91 -14.15 -10.86 16.84
CA VAL A 91 -14.46 -10.85 18.28
C VAL A 91 -14.29 -9.44 18.85
N ALA A 92 -13.17 -8.78 18.55
CA ALA A 92 -12.89 -7.42 19.04
C ALA A 92 -13.93 -6.41 18.54
N LYS A 93 -14.31 -6.51 17.25
CA LYS A 93 -15.38 -5.68 16.70
C LYS A 93 -16.72 -5.97 17.35
N GLY A 94 -17.12 -7.24 17.46
CA GLY A 94 -18.39 -7.63 18.07
C GLY A 94 -18.51 -7.05 19.47
N LYS A 95 -17.50 -7.29 20.31
CA LYS A 95 -17.44 -6.74 21.66
C LYS A 95 -17.52 -5.21 21.69
N ALA A 96 -16.74 -4.52 20.86
CA ALA A 96 -16.77 -3.05 20.83
C ALA A 96 -18.14 -2.49 20.41
N TYR A 97 -18.86 -3.18 19.51
CA TYR A 97 -20.21 -2.78 19.12
C TYR A 97 -21.24 -3.11 20.20
N ASP A 98 -21.14 -4.27 20.84
CA ASP A 98 -21.99 -4.64 21.98
C ASP A 98 -21.84 -3.59 23.09
N ASP A 99 -20.60 -3.23 23.47
CA ASP A 99 -20.29 -2.24 24.50
C ASP A 99 -20.80 -0.82 24.14
N LEU A 100 -20.89 -0.46 22.85
CA LEU A 100 -21.34 0.86 22.39
C LEU A 100 -22.87 1.01 22.42
N TYR A 101 -23.60 -0.09 22.26
CA TYR A 101 -25.07 -0.12 22.16
C TYR A 101 -25.74 -0.77 23.39
N GLN A 102 -25.00 -1.01 24.47
CA GLN A 102 -25.58 -1.24 25.80
C GLN A 102 -26.34 -0.01 26.30
#